data_AF-A0A968H176-F1
#
_entry.id   AF-A0A968H176-F1
#
_cell.length_a   1.000
_cell.length_b   1.000
_cell.length_c   1.000
_cell.angle_alpha   90.00
_cell.angle_beta   90.00
_cell.angle_gamma   90.00
#
_symmetry.space_group_name_H-M   'P 1'
#
loop_
_entity.id
_entity.type
_entity.pdbx_description
1 polymer ?
#
loop_
_entity_poly.entity_id
_entity_poly.type
_entity_poly.pdbx_seq_one_letter_code
_entity_poly.pdbx_strand_id
1 'polypeptide(L)'
;MAAITIVPTVAAQDEPASVNPCYDGAIFAAEPYEAIDLVCGWGVVGGPGKIVSFLNSHTASVTVRDAGGNVVVSIEPEELASLWTGPFWWDADDEWVDCAGPRGGAVAWVYQVPGGLPAGIYQVTYEETLTHPVNDGYHTCWMREDGSRLVSAPSLWWGSFTAISTLVVAE
;
A
#
# COMPACT_ATOMS: atom_id res chain seq x y z
N MET A 1 -29.37 18.46 -14.15
CA MET A 1 -28.04 18.29 -14.76
C MET A 1 -27.12 17.77 -13.67
N ALA A 2 -26.81 16.48 -13.69
CA ALA A 2 -25.88 15.90 -12.73
C ALA A 2 -24.46 16.26 -13.18
N ALA A 3 -23.68 16.91 -12.31
CA ALA A 3 -22.28 17.15 -12.54
C ALA A 3 -21.55 15.80 -12.46
N ILE A 4 -21.13 15.29 -13.61
CA ILE A 4 -20.16 14.19 -13.67
C ILE A 4 -18.86 14.78 -13.12
N THR A 5 -18.58 14.45 -11.86
CA THR A 5 -17.29 14.78 -11.25
C THR A 5 -16.31 13.79 -11.85
N ILE A 6 -15.59 14.23 -12.89
CA ILE A 6 -14.45 13.50 -13.42
C ILE A 6 -13.37 13.64 -12.35
N VAL A 7 -13.32 12.66 -11.44
CA VAL A 7 -12.16 12.50 -10.57
C VAL A 7 -10.98 12.20 -11.49
N PRO A 8 -9.82 12.85 -11.34
CA PRO A 8 -8.67 12.57 -12.18
C PRO A 8 -8.36 11.08 -12.07
N THR A 9 -8.67 10.33 -13.13
CA THR A 9 -8.10 9.01 -13.37
C THR A 9 -6.61 9.25 -13.43
N VAL A 10 -5.87 8.70 -12.47
CA VAL A 10 -4.40 8.60 -12.59
C VAL A 10 -4.17 7.72 -13.81
N ALA A 11 -3.92 8.36 -14.95
CA ALA A 11 -3.70 7.70 -16.22
C ALA A 11 -2.29 7.11 -16.24
N ALA A 12 -2.21 5.84 -16.68
CA ALA A 12 -1.03 4.99 -16.84
C ALA A 12 -0.28 4.67 -15.53
N GLN A 13 -0.63 3.56 -14.89
CA GLN A 13 0.31 2.85 -14.03
C GLN A 13 1.07 1.82 -14.89
N ASP A 14 2.38 1.68 -14.66
CA ASP A 14 3.26 0.74 -15.37
C ASP A 14 2.65 -0.68 -15.42
N GLU A 15 2.93 -1.47 -16.47
CA GLU A 15 2.61 -2.90 -16.45
C GLU A 15 3.56 -3.61 -15.46
N PRO A 16 3.06 -4.29 -14.41
CA PRO A 16 1.65 -4.52 -14.04
C PRO A 16 0.99 -3.38 -13.25
N ALA A 17 -0.31 -3.14 -13.49
CA ALA A 17 -1.10 -2.15 -12.75
C ALA A 17 -0.93 -2.28 -11.23
N SER A 18 -0.38 -1.24 -10.59
CA SER A 18 -0.02 -1.25 -9.17
C SER A 18 -1.09 -0.61 -8.29
N VAL A 19 -1.84 -1.44 -7.58
CA VAL A 19 -2.89 -1.01 -6.64
C VAL A 19 -2.31 -0.97 -5.24
N ASN A 20 -2.35 0.19 -4.61
CA ASN A 20 -1.89 0.37 -3.23
C ASN A 20 -3.08 0.38 -2.26
N PRO A 21 -3.53 -0.77 -1.73
CA PRO A 21 -4.79 -0.84 -1.00
C PRO A 21 -4.73 -0.16 0.37
N CYS A 22 -3.53 0.14 0.87
CA CYS A 22 -3.33 0.90 2.11
C CYS A 22 -3.53 2.41 1.97
N TYR A 23 -3.84 2.92 0.76
CA TYR A 23 -4.22 4.32 0.55
C TYR A 23 -5.74 4.47 0.59
N ASP A 24 -6.25 5.00 1.70
CA ASP A 24 -7.69 5.22 1.89
C ASP A 24 -8.23 6.28 0.92
N GLY A 25 -9.38 5.98 0.29
CA GLY A 25 -10.03 6.85 -0.69
C GLY A 25 -9.36 6.94 -2.05
N ALA A 26 -8.27 6.19 -2.30
CA ALA A 26 -7.58 6.19 -3.58
C ALA A 26 -8.43 5.54 -4.69
N ILE A 27 -8.21 5.97 -5.93
CA ILE A 27 -8.80 5.38 -7.14
C ILE A 27 -7.66 4.93 -8.04
N PHE A 28 -7.68 3.64 -8.38
CA PHE A 28 -6.73 2.99 -9.27
C PHE A 28 -7.41 2.60 -10.58
N ALA A 29 -6.61 2.42 -11.63
CA ALA A 29 -7.08 1.99 -12.94
C ALA A 29 -6.24 0.80 -13.44
N ALA A 30 -6.87 -0.13 -14.14
CA ALA A 30 -6.20 -1.25 -14.82
C ALA A 30 -6.97 -1.62 -16.09
N GLU A 31 -6.31 -2.26 -17.05
CA GLU A 31 -6.99 -2.85 -18.21
C GLU A 31 -7.63 -4.21 -17.87
N PRO A 32 -8.69 -4.63 -18.59
CA PRO A 32 -9.30 -5.94 -18.38
C PRO A 32 -8.29 -7.07 -18.58
N TYR A 33 -8.19 -7.95 -17.59
CA TYR A 33 -7.27 -9.11 -17.55
C TYR A 33 -5.78 -8.75 -17.57
N GLU A 34 -5.44 -7.48 -17.36
CA GLU A 34 -4.06 -7.07 -17.09
C GLU A 34 -3.58 -7.68 -15.76
N ALA A 35 -2.27 -7.94 -15.65
CA ALA A 35 -1.69 -8.29 -14.37
C ALA A 35 -1.87 -7.11 -13.39
N ILE A 36 -2.42 -7.40 -12.21
CA ILE A 36 -2.62 -6.42 -11.14
C ILE A 36 -1.75 -6.83 -9.97
N ASP A 37 -0.87 -5.94 -9.53
CA ASP A 37 -0.09 -6.10 -8.32
C ASP A 37 -0.74 -5.29 -7.20
N LEU A 38 -1.26 -5.99 -6.18
CA LEU A 38 -1.61 -5.38 -4.92
C LEU A 38 -0.33 -5.19 -4.13
N VAL A 39 0.03 -3.94 -3.82
CA VAL A 39 1.28 -3.60 -3.16
C VAL A 39 1.00 -2.72 -1.96
N CYS A 40 1.57 -3.06 -0.81
CA CYS A 40 1.73 -2.04 0.23
C CYS A 40 3.08 -2.18 0.88
N GLY A 41 3.67 -1.03 1.20
CA GLY A 41 4.96 -0.96 1.82
C GLY A 41 4.95 -0.10 3.05
N TRP A 42 6.04 -0.21 3.80
CA TRP A 42 6.32 0.59 4.97
C TRP A 42 7.81 0.93 5.01
N GLY A 43 8.12 2.18 5.35
CA GLY A 43 9.49 2.71 5.39
C GLY A 43 9.85 3.35 6.72
N VAL A 44 11.13 3.30 7.06
CA VAL A 44 11.68 3.72 8.34
C VAL A 44 13.10 4.27 8.25
N VAL A 45 13.41 5.18 9.17
CA VAL A 45 14.78 5.55 9.56
C VAL A 45 15.13 4.91 10.91
N GLY A 46 16.29 4.24 11.01
CA GLY A 46 16.77 3.66 12.27
C GLY A 46 17.25 2.20 12.21
N GLY A 47 17.39 1.63 11.01
CA GLY A 47 18.05 0.34 10.79
C GLY A 47 17.16 -0.90 10.97
N PRO A 48 17.73 -2.11 10.79
CA PRO A 48 16.98 -3.37 10.67
C PRO A 48 16.04 -3.70 11.83
N GLY A 49 16.37 -3.29 13.05
CA GLY A 49 15.56 -3.57 14.24
C GLY A 49 14.14 -3.01 14.17
N LYS A 50 13.95 -1.85 13.52
CA LYS A 50 12.63 -1.23 13.40
C LYS A 50 11.74 -1.91 12.38
N ILE A 51 12.30 -2.41 11.28
CA ILE A 51 11.56 -3.22 10.29
C ILE A 51 11.12 -4.54 10.94
N VAL A 52 12.02 -5.23 11.63
CA VAL A 52 11.68 -6.48 12.33
C VAL A 52 10.60 -6.24 13.39
N SER A 53 10.67 -5.12 14.12
CA SER A 53 9.65 -4.77 15.11
C SER A 53 8.30 -4.48 14.47
N PHE A 54 8.27 -3.78 13.33
CA PHE A 54 7.05 -3.57 12.55
C PHE A 54 6.46 -4.91 12.07
N LEU A 55 7.23 -5.74 11.39
CA LEU A 55 6.75 -7.03 10.87
C LEU A 55 6.22 -7.96 11.97
N ASN A 56 6.81 -7.91 13.18
CA ASN A 56 6.34 -8.70 14.32
C ASN A 56 5.10 -8.12 15.04
N SER A 57 4.74 -6.87 14.76
CA SER A 57 3.59 -6.19 15.38
C SER A 57 2.46 -5.90 14.39
N HIS A 58 2.70 -6.15 13.11
CA HIS A 58 1.77 -5.92 12.00
C HIS A 58 0.94 -7.15 11.70
N THR A 59 -0.34 -6.92 11.42
CA THR A 59 -1.25 -7.93 10.88
C THR A 59 -2.18 -7.21 9.94
N ALA A 60 -2.38 -7.72 8.73
CA ALA A 60 -3.33 -7.13 7.80
C ALA A 60 -3.97 -8.16 6.88
N SER A 61 -5.15 -7.81 6.34
CA SER A 61 -5.86 -8.56 5.31
C SER A 61 -6.27 -7.63 4.16
N VAL A 62 -6.52 -8.23 3.00
CA VAL A 62 -7.07 -7.53 1.84
C VAL A 62 -8.29 -8.27 1.33
N THR A 63 -9.35 -7.54 1.00
CA THR A 63 -10.53 -8.08 0.31
C THR A 63 -10.87 -7.20 -0.88
N VAL A 64 -11.01 -7.80 -2.05
CA VAL A 64 -11.52 -7.14 -3.27
C VAL A 64 -12.93 -7.64 -3.55
N ARG A 65 -13.88 -6.72 -3.72
CA ARG A 65 -15.27 -7.01 -4.04
C ARG A 65 -15.68 -6.40 -5.37
N ASP A 66 -16.46 -7.12 -6.15
CA ASP A 66 -17.12 -6.59 -7.35
C ASP A 66 -18.28 -5.64 -7.00
N ALA A 67 -18.89 -5.02 -8.01
CA ALA A 67 -20.05 -4.14 -7.84
C ALA A 67 -21.30 -4.85 -7.27
N GLY A 68 -21.37 -6.18 -7.34
CA GLY A 68 -22.40 -7.00 -6.71
C GLY A 68 -22.13 -7.32 -5.24
N GLY A 69 -20.95 -6.96 -4.72
CA GLY A 69 -20.49 -7.25 -3.37
C GLY A 69 -19.85 -8.63 -3.21
N ASN A 70 -19.65 -9.38 -4.29
CA ASN A 70 -19.01 -10.68 -4.25
C ASN A 70 -17.50 -10.51 -4.05
N VAL A 71 -16.91 -11.32 -3.17
CA VAL A 71 -15.45 -11.34 -2.97
C VAL A 71 -14.81 -12.04 -4.16
N VAL A 72 -13.91 -11.35 -4.85
CA VAL A 72 -13.14 -11.88 -6.00
C VAL A 72 -11.68 -12.15 -5.64
N VAL A 73 -11.14 -11.46 -4.64
CA VAL A 73 -9.82 -11.71 -4.05
C VAL A 73 -9.94 -11.58 -2.53
N SER A 74 -9.36 -12.52 -1.79
CA SER A 74 -9.19 -12.46 -0.34
C SER A 74 -7.78 -12.88 -0.01
N ILE A 75 -7.05 -12.03 0.71
CA ILE A 75 -5.73 -12.33 1.25
C ILE A 75 -5.85 -12.31 2.77
N GLU A 76 -5.73 -13.48 3.36
CA GLU A 76 -5.81 -13.63 4.81
C GLU A 76 -4.50 -13.19 5.48
N PRO A 77 -4.51 -12.86 6.78
CA PRO A 77 -3.33 -12.33 7.44
C PRO A 77 -2.07 -13.21 7.40
N GLU A 78 -2.24 -14.54 7.48
CA GLU A 78 -1.12 -15.48 7.40
C GLU A 78 -0.48 -15.50 6.00
N GLU A 79 -1.30 -15.40 4.96
CA GLU A 79 -0.82 -15.32 3.58
C GLU A 79 -0.10 -13.99 3.36
N LEU A 80 -0.72 -12.87 3.72
CA LEU A 80 -0.11 -11.54 3.56
C LEU A 80 1.22 -11.42 4.30
N ALA A 81 1.31 -11.96 5.52
CA ALA A 81 2.55 -11.98 6.29
C ALA A 81 3.69 -12.73 5.58
N SER A 82 3.38 -13.72 4.75
CA SER A 82 4.37 -14.48 3.97
C SER A 82 4.87 -13.76 2.72
N LEU A 83 4.17 -12.71 2.29
CA LEU A 83 4.46 -11.96 1.05
C LEU A 83 5.42 -10.78 1.26
N TRP A 84 5.76 -10.44 2.50
CA TRP A 84 6.72 -9.38 2.78
C TRP A 84 8.08 -9.67 2.15
N THR A 85 8.60 -8.69 1.43
CA THR A 85 9.93 -8.72 0.84
C THR A 85 11.00 -8.62 1.91
N GLY A 86 12.22 -9.03 1.54
CA GLY A 86 13.40 -8.68 2.30
C GLY A 86 13.56 -7.15 2.38
N PRO A 87 14.07 -6.60 3.48
CA PRO A 87 14.23 -5.16 3.62
C PRO A 87 15.19 -4.62 2.57
N PHE A 88 14.76 -3.57 1.88
CA PHE A 88 15.63 -2.78 1.02
C PHE A 88 16.17 -1.58 1.81
N TRP A 89 17.43 -1.25 1.56
CA TRP A 89 18.16 -0.21 2.30
C TRP A 89 18.76 0.78 1.31
N TRP A 90 18.68 2.06 1.65
CA TRP A 90 19.30 3.14 0.90
C TRP A 90 20.00 4.10 1.85
N ASP A 91 21.01 4.79 1.32
CA ASP A 91 21.61 5.90 2.05
C ASP A 91 20.68 7.12 1.94
N ALA A 92 20.50 7.88 3.00
CA ALA A 92 19.55 8.99 3.03
C ALA A 92 19.94 10.20 2.15
N ASP A 93 21.17 10.17 1.62
CA ASP A 93 21.64 11.10 0.59
C ASP A 93 21.17 10.70 -0.82
N ASP A 94 20.37 9.63 -0.95
CA ASP A 94 19.70 9.27 -2.20
C ASP A 94 18.81 10.43 -2.70
N GLU A 95 18.83 10.64 -4.02
CA GLU A 95 18.37 11.86 -4.69
C GLU A 95 16.85 12.06 -4.58
N TRP A 96 16.12 10.99 -4.28
CA TRP A 96 14.66 10.95 -4.33
C TRP A 96 14.00 11.16 -2.96
N VAL A 97 14.76 11.03 -1.86
CA VAL A 97 14.19 10.87 -0.52
C VAL A 97 14.92 11.74 0.51
N ASP A 98 14.17 12.41 1.40
CA ASP A 98 14.68 13.12 2.57
C ASP A 98 14.32 12.35 3.85
N CYS A 99 15.32 11.82 4.54
CA CYS A 99 15.18 11.02 5.75
C CYS A 99 15.94 11.69 6.92
N ALA A 100 15.37 11.71 8.13
CA ALA A 100 15.99 12.34 9.30
C ALA A 100 17.21 11.58 9.91
N GLY A 101 17.82 10.67 9.16
CA GLY A 101 18.98 9.88 9.58
C GLY A 101 19.68 9.28 8.37
N PRO A 102 20.94 8.82 8.48
CA PRO A 102 21.82 8.57 7.35
C PRO A 102 21.42 7.38 6.47
N ARG A 103 20.47 6.55 6.92
CA ARG A 103 19.97 5.38 6.19
C ARG A 103 18.48 5.21 6.36
N GLY A 104 17.81 5.06 5.23
CA GLY A 104 16.42 4.60 5.15
C GLY A 104 16.37 3.10 4.90
N GLY A 105 15.27 2.49 5.32
CA GLY A 105 14.93 1.13 4.95
C GLY A 105 13.43 0.97 4.79
N ALA A 106 13.03 0.02 3.97
CA ALA A 106 11.62 -0.27 3.78
C ALA A 106 11.42 -1.74 3.41
N VAL A 107 10.19 -2.16 3.59
CA VAL A 107 9.66 -3.46 3.22
C VAL A 107 8.35 -3.23 2.49
N ALA A 108 8.02 -4.13 1.58
CA ALA A 108 6.73 -4.15 0.92
C ALA A 108 6.26 -5.59 0.83
N TRP A 109 4.95 -5.81 0.78
CA TRP A 109 4.43 -7.07 0.27
C TRP A 109 3.84 -6.81 -1.10
N VAL A 110 3.89 -7.84 -1.94
CA VAL A 110 3.32 -7.81 -3.29
C VAL A 110 2.49 -9.08 -3.46
N TYR A 111 1.24 -8.90 -3.86
CA TYR A 111 0.37 -9.99 -4.28
C TYR A 111 -0.08 -9.75 -5.71
N GLN A 112 0.24 -10.67 -6.61
CA GLN A 112 -0.23 -10.62 -7.98
C GLN A 112 -1.61 -11.27 -8.08
N VAL A 113 -2.62 -10.52 -8.53
CA VAL A 113 -3.97 -11.05 -8.79
C VAL A 113 -3.90 -11.97 -10.02
N PRO A 114 -4.12 -13.30 -9.86
CA PRO A 114 -3.93 -14.23 -10.96
C PRO A 114 -4.92 -13.99 -12.11
N GLY A 115 -4.40 -13.76 -13.32
CA GLY A 115 -5.22 -13.55 -14.52
C GLY A 115 -5.94 -12.20 -14.58
N GLY A 116 -5.62 -11.28 -13.68
CA GLY A 116 -6.24 -9.95 -13.63
C GLY A 116 -7.72 -10.00 -13.24
N LEU A 117 -8.43 -8.93 -13.56
CA LEU A 117 -9.87 -8.80 -13.31
C LEU A 117 -10.60 -8.43 -14.60
N PRO A 118 -11.84 -8.90 -14.81
CA PRO A 118 -12.66 -8.42 -15.93
C PRO A 118 -13.04 -6.94 -15.74
N ALA A 119 -13.48 -6.30 -16.82
CA ALA A 119 -13.98 -4.93 -16.78
C ALA A 119 -15.07 -4.75 -15.71
N GLY A 120 -14.94 -3.70 -14.89
CA GLY A 120 -15.81 -3.47 -13.75
C GLY A 120 -15.26 -2.47 -12.76
N ILE A 121 -16.06 -2.15 -11.74
CA ILE A 121 -15.64 -1.34 -10.60
C ILE A 121 -15.55 -2.27 -9.39
N TYR A 122 -14.41 -2.22 -8.72
CA TYR A 122 -14.10 -3.03 -7.56
C TYR A 122 -13.83 -2.16 -6.35
N GLN A 123 -14.30 -2.61 -5.20
CA GLN A 123 -13.92 -2.06 -3.91
C GLN A 123 -12.76 -2.89 -3.36
N VAL A 124 -11.67 -2.22 -2.99
CA VAL A 124 -10.52 -2.83 -2.35
C VAL A 124 -10.49 -2.38 -0.90
N THR A 125 -10.61 -3.33 0.03
CA THR A 125 -10.58 -3.07 1.48
C THR A 125 -9.27 -3.62 2.03
N TYR A 126 -8.54 -2.79 2.76
CA TYR A 126 -7.36 -3.17 3.53
C TYR A 126 -7.64 -2.96 5.00
N GLU A 127 -7.52 -4.01 5.80
CA GLU A 127 -7.65 -3.94 7.25
C GLU A 127 -6.31 -4.24 7.88
N GLU A 128 -5.80 -3.31 8.68
CA GLU A 128 -4.51 -3.41 9.37
C GLU A 128 -4.73 -3.30 10.88
N THR A 129 -3.93 -4.04 11.63
CA THR A 129 -3.79 -3.89 13.08
C THR A 129 -2.32 -3.88 13.46
N LEU A 130 -1.97 -2.96 14.37
CA LEU A 130 -0.63 -2.82 14.94
C LEU A 130 -0.66 -3.04 16.45
N THR A 131 0.16 -3.97 16.94
CA THR A 131 0.16 -4.46 18.33
C THR A 131 1.48 -4.25 19.09
N HIS A 132 2.11 -3.06 19.02
CA HIS A 132 3.11 -2.59 20.02
C HIS A 132 3.45 -1.09 19.83
N PRO A 133 4.08 -0.38 20.79
CA PRO A 133 4.27 1.06 20.73
C PRO A 133 5.41 1.37 19.76
N VAL A 134 5.01 1.79 18.57
CA VAL A 134 5.81 2.52 17.58
C VAL A 134 6.08 3.93 18.15
N ASN A 135 6.66 4.02 19.36
CA ASN A 135 6.87 5.25 20.14
C ASN A 135 8.30 5.81 20.02
N ASP A 136 9.18 5.14 19.27
CA ASP A 136 10.61 5.44 19.18
C ASP A 136 10.99 6.34 17.99
N GLY A 137 10.07 7.23 17.58
CA GLY A 137 10.36 8.24 16.57
C GLY A 137 10.62 7.61 15.21
N TYR A 138 9.56 7.08 14.60
CA TYR A 138 9.57 6.79 13.16
C TYR A 138 9.63 8.11 12.41
N HIS A 139 10.85 8.57 12.16
CA HIS A 139 11.07 9.66 11.25
C HIS A 139 10.72 9.16 9.85
N THR A 140 9.57 9.61 9.35
CA THR A 140 9.13 9.37 7.98
C THR A 140 10.17 9.96 7.06
N CYS A 141 10.58 9.16 6.09
CA CYS A 141 11.21 9.68 4.90
C CYS A 141 10.15 10.40 4.04
N TRP A 142 10.55 11.48 3.38
CA TRP A 142 9.71 12.27 2.50
C TRP A 142 10.25 12.17 1.08
N MET A 143 9.38 12.07 0.09
CA MET A 143 9.78 12.27 -1.30
C MET A 143 10.24 13.71 -1.46
N ARG A 144 11.45 13.92 -1.98
CA ARG A 144 11.98 15.28 -2.19
C ARG A 144 11.23 16.06 -3.27
N GLU A 145 10.66 15.35 -4.24
CA GLU A 145 10.01 15.94 -5.41
C GLU A 145 8.70 16.65 -5.07
N ASP A 146 7.84 16.02 -4.27
CA ASP A 146 6.50 16.52 -3.96
C ASP A 146 6.24 16.71 -2.46
N GLY A 147 7.23 16.41 -1.61
CA GLY A 147 7.09 16.46 -0.16
C GLY A 147 6.06 15.46 0.37
N SER A 148 5.68 14.46 -0.43
CA SER A 148 4.79 13.39 0.01
C SER A 148 5.52 12.47 0.98
N ARG A 149 4.78 11.84 1.88
CA ARG A 149 5.35 10.82 2.75
C ARG A 149 5.50 9.55 1.94
N LEU A 150 6.69 8.95 1.96
CA LEU A 150 6.92 7.68 1.26
C LEU A 150 5.96 6.59 1.70
N VAL A 151 5.49 6.66 2.94
CA VAL A 151 4.30 5.98 3.45
C VAL A 151 3.81 6.81 4.64
N SER A 152 2.51 6.90 4.87
CA SER A 152 1.97 7.37 6.15
C SER A 152 2.58 6.53 7.26
N ALA A 153 3.59 7.03 7.98
CA ALA A 153 3.97 6.38 9.23
C ALA A 153 2.71 6.36 10.09
N PRO A 154 2.35 5.20 10.66
CA PRO A 154 1.37 5.15 11.73
C PRO A 154 1.98 5.89 12.91
N SER A 155 1.89 7.23 12.90
CA SER A 155 2.37 8.05 13.99
C SER A 155 1.45 7.75 15.18
N LEU A 156 1.93 6.90 16.11
CA LEU A 156 1.35 6.62 17.43
C LEU A 156 0.27 5.51 17.52
N TRP A 157 0.11 4.64 16.52
CA TRP A 157 -1.02 3.70 16.51
C TRP A 157 -0.68 2.38 17.22
N TRP A 158 -1.16 2.26 18.46
CA TRP A 158 -1.82 1.02 18.86
C TRP A 158 -3.24 1.11 18.31
N GLY A 159 -3.66 0.17 17.47
CA GLY A 159 -5.02 0.19 16.93
C GLY A 159 -5.17 -0.48 15.58
N SER A 160 -6.38 -0.35 15.04
CA SER A 160 -6.78 -0.87 13.74
C SER A 160 -7.00 0.28 12.76
N PHE A 161 -6.58 0.08 11.53
CA PHE A 161 -6.83 0.97 10.40
C PHE A 161 -7.58 0.21 9.31
N THR A 162 -8.55 0.87 8.68
CA THR A 162 -9.26 0.34 7.51
C THR A 162 -9.15 1.36 6.39
N ALA A 163 -8.53 0.97 5.28
CA ALA A 163 -8.55 1.73 4.04
C ALA A 163 -9.54 1.12 3.06
N ILE A 164 -10.30 1.97 2.39
CA ILE A 164 -11.21 1.59 1.32
C ILE A 164 -10.82 2.38 0.07
N SER A 165 -10.36 1.67 -0.96
CA SER A 165 -10.05 2.25 -2.26
C SER A 165 -10.91 1.64 -3.37
N THR A 166 -10.92 2.29 -4.52
CA THR A 166 -11.66 1.85 -5.71
C THR A 166 -10.67 1.45 -6.79
N LEU A 167 -10.88 0.29 -7.41
CA LEU A 167 -10.18 -0.12 -8.62
C LEU A 167 -11.17 -0.12 -9.79
N VAL A 168 -10.87 0.68 -10.81
CA VAL A 168 -11.64 0.75 -12.05
C VAL A 168 -10.91 -0.05 -13.12
N VAL A 169 -11.56 -1.11 -13.61
CA VAL A 169 -11.03 -1.93 -14.70
C VAL A 169 -11.83 -1.61 -15.97
N ALA A 170 -11.19 -0.98 -16.94
CA ALA A 170 -11.83 -0.49 -18.16
C ALA A 170 -10.84 -0.44 -19.33
N GLU A 171 -11.37 -0.50 -20.57
CA GLU A 171 -10.62 -0.26 -21.82
C GLU A 171 -10.23 1.22 -21.99
#